data_AF-A0AAD9ITE7-F1
#
_entry.id   AF-A0AAD9ITE7-F1
#
_cell.length_a   1.000
_cell.length_b   1.000
_cell.length_c   1.000
_cell.angle_alpha   90.00
_cell.angle_beta   90.00
_cell.angle_gamma   90.00
#
_symmetry.space_group_name_H-M   'P 1'
#
loop_
_entity.id
_entity.type
_entity.pdbx_description
1 polymer ?
#
loop_
_entity_poly.entity_id
_entity_poly.type
_entity_poly.pdbx_seq_one_letter_code
_entity_poly.pdbx_strand_id
1 'polypeptide(L)'
;MCERSVFSVAFPEATLQLCLFHTLRSFSREVTLDKMGVPVGQRDALLHIFNAMAIARCEQEFEEQCALLEEMAIPTALTYFRRNWLPIKHEWEKCFKSSKSTVIAKATTEDRRFEGFLTSHAYGHVLAEIAKRDTVRSPEKLQHQRHQPRGQ
;
A
#
# COMPACT_ATOMS: atom_id res chain seq x y z
N MET A 1 -11.01 -7.54 2.74
CA MET A 1 -10.88 -6.22 3.40
C MET A 1 -9.40 -5.95 3.55
N CYS A 2 -8.86 -4.96 2.85
CA CYS A 2 -7.42 -4.68 2.79
C CYS A 2 -6.99 -3.90 4.05
N GLU A 3 -5.76 -4.10 4.53
CA GLU A 3 -5.16 -3.40 5.68
C GLU A 3 -5.40 -1.88 5.65
N ARG A 4 -5.33 -1.25 4.46
CA ARG A 4 -5.62 0.17 4.24
C ARG A 4 -7.03 0.59 4.71
N SER A 5 -8.04 -0.24 4.44
CA SER A 5 -9.42 0.03 4.87
C SER A 5 -9.62 -0.11 6.38
N VAL A 6 -8.80 -0.93 7.05
CA VAL A 6 -8.83 -1.05 8.51
C VAL A 6 -8.20 0.19 9.13
N PHE A 7 -7.09 0.66 8.58
CA PHE A 7 -6.42 1.87 9.05
C PHE A 7 -7.34 3.10 8.98
N SER A 8 -8.06 3.31 7.88
CA SER A 8 -8.96 4.44 7.72
C SER A 8 -10.15 4.41 8.68
N VAL A 9 -10.59 3.21 9.09
CA VAL A 9 -11.67 3.05 10.08
C VAL A 9 -11.16 3.31 11.49
N ALA A 10 -9.96 2.81 11.82
CA ALA A 10 -9.37 2.97 13.15
C ALA A 10 -8.83 4.39 13.40
N PHE A 11 -8.33 5.06 12.37
CA PHE A 11 -7.74 6.41 12.44
C PHE A 11 -8.28 7.32 11.33
N PRO A 12 -9.54 7.78 11.43
CA PRO A 12 -10.15 8.61 10.39
C PRO A 12 -9.43 9.94 10.15
N GLU A 13 -8.76 10.47 11.19
CA GLU A 13 -7.98 11.71 11.11
C GLU A 13 -6.53 11.51 10.61
N ALA A 14 -6.07 10.26 10.48
CA ALA A 14 -4.72 9.95 10.04
C ALA A 14 -4.69 9.65 8.53
N THR A 15 -3.74 10.27 7.83
CA THR A 15 -3.49 9.98 6.42
C THR A 15 -2.37 8.94 6.30
N LEU A 16 -2.60 7.88 5.53
CA LEU A 16 -1.54 6.95 5.18
C LEU A 16 -0.55 7.65 4.25
N GLN A 17 0.74 7.57 4.55
CA GLN A 17 1.79 8.15 3.72
C GLN A 17 2.82 7.08 3.37
N LEU A 18 2.93 6.79 2.09
CA LEU A 18 3.96 5.92 1.54
C LEU A 18 5.30 6.66 1.55
N CYS A 19 6.33 5.94 2.01
CA CYS A 19 7.69 6.44 2.03
C CYS A 19 8.21 6.57 0.60
N LEU A 20 8.77 7.72 0.25
CA LEU A 20 9.33 8.00 -1.08
C LEU A 20 10.30 6.89 -1.54
N PHE A 21 11.19 6.45 -0.65
CA PHE A 21 12.11 5.35 -0.96
C PHE A 21 11.40 4.07 -1.38
N HIS A 22 10.33 3.68 -0.68
CA HIS A 22 9.56 2.49 -1.01
C HIS A 22 8.72 2.67 -2.28
N THR A 23 8.21 3.88 -2.52
CA THR A 23 7.52 4.23 -3.78
C THR A 23 8.46 4.04 -4.97
N LEU A 24 9.63 4.70 -4.96
CA LEU A 24 10.62 4.59 -6.03
C LEU A 24 11.11 3.15 -6.23
N ARG A 25 11.34 2.41 -5.14
CA ARG A 25 11.71 0.99 -5.20
C ARG A 25 10.60 0.14 -5.81
N SER A 26 9.34 0.46 -5.54
CA SER A 26 8.19 -0.25 -6.13
C SER A 26 8.10 0.02 -7.63
N PHE A 27 8.29 1.27 -8.06
CA PHE A 27 8.37 1.60 -9.49
C PHE A 27 9.46 0.80 -10.19
N SER A 28 10.68 0.77 -9.65
CA SER A 28 11.79 0.02 -10.23
C SER A 28 11.52 -1.50 -10.35
N ARG A 29 10.71 -2.08 -9.46
CA ARG A 29 10.36 -3.52 -9.47
C ARG A 29 9.20 -3.88 -10.39
N GLU A 30 8.29 -2.93 -10.60
CA GLU A 30 7.05 -3.17 -11.35
C GLU A 30 7.13 -2.64 -12.79
N VAL A 31 7.83 -1.53 -13.02
CA VAL A 31 8.08 -0.96 -14.35
C VAL A 31 9.27 -1.69 -14.99
N THR A 32 9.01 -2.91 -15.47
CA THR A 32 10.00 -3.80 -16.10
C THR A 32 9.62 -4.11 -17.54
N LEU A 33 10.58 -4.60 -18.33
CA LEU A 33 10.37 -4.98 -19.74
C LEU A 33 9.24 -6.01 -19.87
N ASP A 34 9.31 -7.07 -19.06
CA ASP A 34 8.37 -8.20 -19.13
C ASP A 34 6.96 -7.80 -18.69
N LYS A 35 6.84 -6.97 -17.63
CA LYS A 35 5.54 -6.54 -17.11
C LYS A 35 4.88 -5.48 -17.98
N MET A 36 5.67 -4.63 -18.64
CA MET A 36 5.15 -3.53 -19.47
C MET A 36 5.10 -3.88 -20.95
N GLY A 37 5.82 -4.91 -21.40
CA GLY A 37 5.90 -5.31 -22.81
C GLY A 37 6.65 -4.29 -23.67
N VAL A 38 7.69 -3.66 -23.12
CA VAL A 38 8.41 -2.54 -23.75
C VAL A 38 9.90 -2.81 -23.90
N PRO A 39 10.59 -2.23 -24.91
CA PRO A 39 12.04 -2.29 -25.02
C PRO A 39 12.75 -1.46 -23.94
N VAL A 40 14.06 -1.70 -23.76
CA VAL A 40 14.88 -1.10 -22.69
C VAL A 40 14.78 0.43 -22.65
N GLY A 41 14.92 1.10 -23.79
CA GLY A 41 14.86 2.57 -23.84
C GLY A 41 13.51 3.14 -23.40
N GLN A 42 12.40 2.46 -23.73
CA GLN A 42 11.07 2.88 -23.28
C GLN A 42 10.85 2.59 -21.80
N ARG A 43 11.41 1.50 -21.27
CA ARG A 43 11.37 1.21 -19.82
C ARG A 43 12.08 2.27 -19.01
N ASP A 44 13.25 2.73 -19.46
CA ASP A 44 14.01 3.75 -18.73
C ASP A 44 13.29 5.11 -18.76
N ALA A 45 12.69 5.47 -19.90
CA ALA A 45 11.83 6.65 -20.00
C ALA A 45 10.59 6.56 -19.08
N LEU A 46 9.91 5.41 -19.06
CA LEU A 46 8.80 5.17 -18.14
C LEU A 46 9.24 5.30 -16.68
N LEU A 47 10.33 4.66 -16.30
CA LEU A 47 10.81 4.72 -14.92
C LEU A 47 11.22 6.15 -14.53
N HIS A 48 11.79 6.91 -15.46
CA HIS A 48 12.08 8.33 -15.26
C HIS A 48 10.81 9.14 -14.98
N ILE A 49 9.77 8.97 -15.80
CA ILE A 49 8.47 9.65 -15.63
C ILE A 49 7.83 9.28 -14.28
N PHE A 50 7.78 8.00 -13.93
CA PHE A 50 7.23 7.55 -12.65
C PHE A 50 8.00 8.13 -11.46
N ASN A 51 9.33 8.14 -11.52
CA ASN A 51 10.15 8.73 -10.47
C ASN A 51 9.93 10.25 -10.37
N ALA A 52 9.84 10.94 -11.51
CA ALA A 52 9.57 12.38 -11.57
C ALA A 52 8.22 12.73 -10.94
N MET A 53 7.18 11.93 -11.17
CA MET A 53 5.89 12.08 -10.49
C MET A 53 6.04 12.04 -8.97
N ALA A 54 6.80 11.07 -8.42
CA ALA A 54 6.91 10.91 -6.97
C ALA A 54 7.71 12.03 -6.27
N ILE A 55 8.54 12.77 -7.00
CA ILE A 55 9.36 13.86 -6.48
C ILE A 55 8.87 15.24 -6.91
N ALA A 56 7.74 15.33 -7.62
CA ALA A 56 7.15 16.58 -8.06
C ALA A 56 6.96 17.56 -6.87
N ARG A 57 7.20 18.84 -7.14
CA ARG A 57 7.18 19.91 -6.14
C ARG A 57 5.84 20.61 -6.06
N CYS A 58 5.03 20.50 -7.10
CA CYS A 58 3.68 21.04 -7.19
C CYS A 58 2.80 20.15 -8.06
N GLU A 59 1.48 20.36 -7.97
CA GLU A 59 0.50 19.60 -8.75
C GLU A 59 0.71 19.76 -10.26
N GLN A 60 1.13 20.94 -10.71
CA GLN A 60 1.46 21.18 -12.12
C GLN A 60 2.60 20.29 -12.61
N GLU A 61 3.71 20.18 -11.86
CA GLU A 61 4.83 19.30 -12.24
C GLU A 61 4.37 17.83 -12.33
N PHE A 62 3.49 17.41 -11.43
CA PHE A 62 2.91 16.06 -11.46
C PHE A 62 2.02 15.84 -12.70
N GLU A 63 1.17 16.82 -13.04
CA GLU A 63 0.30 16.78 -14.21
C GLU A 63 1.09 16.74 -15.52
N GLU A 64 2.19 17.51 -15.62
CA GLU A 64 3.11 17.46 -16.75
C GLU A 64 3.69 16.06 -16.94
N GLN A 65 4.07 15.37 -15.86
CA GLN A 65 4.53 13.97 -15.96
C GLN A 65 3.41 13.01 -16.36
N CYS A 66 2.16 13.26 -15.95
CA CYS A 66 1.01 12.46 -16.37
C CYS A 66 0.76 12.61 -17.87
N ALA A 67 0.84 13.83 -18.41
CA ALA A 67 0.73 14.09 -19.84
C ALA A 67 1.83 13.36 -20.63
N LEU A 68 3.08 13.45 -20.18
CA LEU A 68 4.20 12.72 -20.80
C LEU A 68 3.98 11.20 -20.80
N LEU A 69 3.44 10.62 -19.72
CA LEU A 69 3.09 9.21 -19.68
C LEU A 69 2.02 8.84 -20.71
N GLU A 70 1.04 9.72 -20.93
CA GLU A 70 -0.01 9.53 -21.94
C GLU A 70 0.54 9.62 -23.36
N GLU A 71 1.45 10.57 -23.61
CA GLU A 71 2.14 10.76 -24.89
C GLU A 71 3.03 9.58 -25.28
N MET A 72 3.60 8.86 -24.30
CA MET A 72 4.35 7.63 -24.59
C MET A 72 3.49 6.55 -25.28
N ALA A 73 2.16 6.63 -25.17
CA ALA A 73 1.22 5.72 -25.81
C ALA A 73 1.48 4.23 -25.50
N ILE A 74 1.87 3.93 -24.25
CA ILE A 74 2.10 2.55 -23.75
C ILE A 74 0.90 2.12 -22.90
N PRO A 75 -0.07 1.34 -23.44
CA PRO A 75 -1.35 1.09 -22.76
C PRO A 75 -1.22 0.31 -21.45
N THR A 76 -0.24 -0.61 -21.38
CA THR A 76 0.05 -1.43 -20.20
C THR A 76 0.52 -0.55 -19.03
N ALA A 77 1.44 0.38 -19.29
CA ALA A 77 1.95 1.32 -18.31
C ALA A 77 0.86 2.29 -17.83
N LEU A 78 0.04 2.83 -18.74
CA LEU A 78 -1.10 3.69 -18.39
C LEU A 78 -2.13 2.96 -17.54
N THR A 79 -2.49 1.74 -17.91
CA THR A 79 -3.43 0.91 -17.16
C THR A 79 -2.89 0.61 -15.76
N TYR A 80 -1.61 0.24 -15.67
CA TYR A 80 -0.94 0.02 -14.40
C TYR A 80 -0.94 1.27 -13.52
N PHE A 81 -0.58 2.43 -14.07
CA PHE A 81 -0.55 3.69 -13.34
C PHE A 81 -1.93 4.08 -12.81
N ARG A 82 -2.93 4.12 -13.70
CA ARG A 82 -4.31 4.52 -13.37
C ARG A 82 -4.97 3.60 -12.36
N ARG A 83 -4.62 2.31 -12.35
CA ARG A 83 -5.20 1.34 -11.42
C ARG A 83 -4.54 1.36 -10.04
N ASN A 84 -3.21 1.49 -9.99
CA ASN A 84 -2.46 1.19 -8.76
C ASN A 84 -1.93 2.43 -8.05
N TRP A 85 -1.67 3.52 -8.78
CA TRP A 85 -0.95 4.68 -8.23
C TRP A 85 -1.78 5.96 -8.25
N LEU A 86 -2.47 6.26 -9.35
CA LEU A 86 -3.28 7.47 -9.46
C LEU A 86 -4.37 7.60 -8.37
N PRO A 87 -5.13 6.55 -8.01
CA PRO A 87 -6.19 6.66 -6.99
C PRO A 87 -5.66 6.99 -5.59
N ILE A 88 -4.39 6.72 -5.35
CA ILE A 88 -3.71 6.94 -4.08
C ILE A 88 -2.63 8.03 -4.19
N LYS A 89 -2.68 8.92 -5.20
CA LYS A 89 -1.65 9.95 -5.44
C LYS A 89 -1.26 10.74 -4.19
N HIS A 90 -2.24 11.10 -3.38
CA HIS A 90 -2.05 11.85 -2.13
C HIS A 90 -1.32 11.08 -1.01
N GLU A 91 -1.16 9.76 -1.14
CA GLU A 91 -0.42 8.93 -0.18
C GLU A 91 1.09 8.89 -0.48
N TRP A 92 1.53 9.02 -1.73
CA TRP A 92 2.93 8.76 -2.12
C TRP A 92 3.64 9.95 -2.76
N GLU A 93 2.88 10.84 -3.41
CA GLU A 93 3.40 12.00 -4.10
C GLU A 93 3.78 13.07 -3.07
N LYS A 94 4.85 13.83 -3.35
CA LYS A 94 5.47 14.73 -2.37
C LYS A 94 4.71 16.06 -2.23
N CYS A 95 4.20 16.62 -3.31
CA CYS A 95 3.51 17.92 -3.29
C CYS A 95 2.10 17.87 -2.66
N PHE A 96 1.46 16.70 -2.61
CA PHE A 96 0.17 16.48 -1.96
C PHE A 96 0.25 16.14 -0.47
N LYS A 97 1.46 16.10 0.12
CA LYS A 97 1.64 15.83 1.55
C LYS A 97 1.22 17.05 2.38
N SER A 98 -0.04 17.03 2.81
CA SER A 98 -0.59 17.96 3.80
C SER A 98 0.17 17.88 5.13
N SER A 99 0.32 19.00 5.83
CA SER A 99 0.96 19.16 7.15
C SER A 99 0.30 18.38 8.31
N LYS A 100 -0.60 17.44 8.02
CA LYS A 100 -1.29 16.60 9.02
C LYS A 100 -0.33 15.54 9.59
N SER A 101 -0.60 15.13 10.84
CA SER A 101 0.16 14.07 11.53
C SER A 101 0.20 12.80 10.69
N THR A 102 1.40 12.46 10.23
CA THR A 102 1.66 11.38 9.29
C THR A 102 2.04 10.10 10.03
N VAL A 103 1.36 8.98 9.73
CA VAL A 103 1.79 7.65 10.16
C VAL A 103 2.49 6.95 9.00
N ILE A 104 3.76 6.60 9.20
CA ILE A 104 4.59 5.93 8.18
C ILE A 104 4.43 4.42 8.36
N ALA A 105 3.69 3.78 7.46
CA ALA A 105 3.63 2.32 7.40
C ALA A 105 4.90 1.77 6.71
N LYS A 106 5.68 0.97 7.44
CA LYS A 106 6.77 0.16 6.88
C LYS A 106 6.24 -1.25 6.65
N ALA A 107 6.13 -1.69 5.39
CA ALA A 107 6.04 -3.11 5.06
C ALA A 107 7.47 -3.64 4.83
N THR A 108 8.14 -4.02 5.91
CA THR A 108 9.42 -4.75 5.84
C THR A 108 9.19 -6.17 6.33
N THR A 109 9.61 -7.15 5.53
CA THR A 109 9.45 -8.60 5.75
C THR A 109 10.32 -9.16 6.89
N GLU A 110 10.71 -8.34 7.88
CA GLU A 110 11.52 -8.79 9.01
C GLU A 110 10.97 -8.21 10.32
N ASP A 111 10.28 -9.10 11.02
CA ASP A 111 9.50 -8.94 12.24
C ASP A 111 10.36 -8.85 13.51
N ARG A 112 11.44 -8.05 13.53
CA ARG A 112 12.25 -7.88 14.76
C ARG A 112 12.72 -6.44 14.97
N ARG A 113 12.26 -5.88 16.10
CA ARG A 113 12.51 -4.54 16.67
C ARG A 113 11.59 -3.42 16.18
N PHE A 114 10.32 -3.55 16.55
CA PHE A 114 9.44 -2.41 16.78
C PHE A 114 9.83 -1.72 18.10
N GLU A 115 10.73 -0.75 18.05
CA GLU A 115 10.74 0.35 19.03
C GLU A 115 10.86 1.67 18.27
N GLY A 116 9.82 2.49 18.38
CA GLY A 116 9.82 3.87 17.93
C GLY A 116 9.28 4.09 16.52
N PHE A 117 7.96 4.22 16.39
CA PHE A 117 7.31 5.20 15.49
C PHE A 117 5.78 5.29 15.63
N LEU A 118 5.17 4.50 16.52
CA LEU A 118 3.84 4.76 17.03
C LEU A 118 3.99 5.18 18.50
N THR A 119 3.29 6.24 18.92
CA THR A 119 3.12 6.46 20.37
C THR A 119 2.51 5.18 20.95
N SER A 120 2.97 4.74 22.12
CA SER A 120 2.50 3.51 22.79
C SER A 120 0.96 3.37 22.77
N HIS A 121 0.27 4.51 22.83
CA HIS A 121 -1.17 4.61 22.71
C HIS A 121 -1.74 4.19 21.34
N ALA A 122 -1.19 4.67 20.22
CA ALA A 122 -1.68 4.36 18.88
C ALA A 122 -1.47 2.87 18.54
N TYR A 123 -0.34 2.29 18.96
CA TYR A 123 -0.08 0.87 18.78
C TYR A 123 -1.07 0.00 19.58
N GLY A 124 -1.39 0.40 20.81
CA GLY A 124 -2.39 -0.26 21.65
C GLY A 124 -3.78 -0.30 21.02
N HIS A 125 -4.22 0.78 20.37
CA HIS A 125 -5.51 0.83 19.67
C HIS A 125 -5.56 -0.10 18.45
N VAL A 126 -4.50 -0.14 17.64
CA VAL A 126 -4.41 -1.08 16.50
C VAL A 126 -4.52 -2.52 16.98
N LEU A 127 -3.71 -2.89 17.99
CA LEU A 127 -3.73 -4.25 18.52
C LEU A 127 -5.07 -4.60 19.16
N ALA A 128 -5.70 -3.66 19.87
CA ALA A 128 -7.03 -3.88 20.45
C ALA A 128 -8.09 -4.10 19.36
N GLU A 129 -8.05 -3.35 18.26
CA GLU A 129 -9.00 -3.50 17.16
C GLU A 129 -8.79 -4.79 16.35
N ILE A 130 -7.54 -5.25 16.23
CA ILE A 130 -7.20 -6.57 15.67
C ILE A 130 -7.71 -7.69 16.61
N ALA A 131 -7.47 -7.59 17.92
CA ALA A 131 -7.88 -8.60 18.90
C ALA A 131 -9.41 -8.73 19.05
N LYS A 132 -10.16 -7.65 18.85
CA LYS A 132 -11.64 -7.67 18.78
C LYS A 132 -12.18 -8.50 17.60
N ARG A 133 -11.37 -8.79 16.57
CA ARG A 133 -11.78 -9.62 15.44
C ARG A 133 -11.52 -11.11 15.66
N ASP A 134 -10.45 -11.45 16.38
CA ASP A 134 -10.11 -12.86 16.68
C ASP A 134 -11.08 -13.47 17.70
N THR A 135 -11.68 -12.66 18.56
CA THR A 135 -12.73 -13.09 19.49
C THR A 135 -14.10 -13.33 18.82
N VAL A 136 -14.29 -12.90 17.57
CA VAL A 136 -15.56 -13.08 16.82
C VAL A 136 -15.53 -14.32 15.90
N ARG A 137 -14.37 -14.95 15.68
CA ARG A 137 -14.26 -16.21 14.91
C ARG A 137 -14.25 -17.47 15.80
N SER A 138 -15.46 -17.91 16.13
CA SER A 138 -15.89 -19.25 16.58
C SER A 138 -15.84 -19.57 18.09
N PRO A 139 -16.98 -20.02 18.64
CA PRO A 139 -17.10 -21.45 18.88
C PRO A 139 -18.48 -22.00 18.48
N GLU A 140 -18.67 -22.28 17.19
CA GLU A 140 -19.76 -23.18 16.77
C GLU A 140 -19.24 -24.09 15.67
N LYS A 141 -18.74 -25.26 16.10
CA LYS A 141 -18.79 -26.56 15.40
C LYS A 141 -17.93 -27.57 16.15
N LEU A 142 -18.50 -28.18 17.19
CA LEU A 142 -18.10 -29.51 17.68
C LEU A 142 -19.22 -30.12 18.53
N GLN A 143 -20.41 -30.24 17.93
CA GLN A 143 -21.36 -31.29 18.29
C GLN A 143 -21.54 -32.16 17.06
N HIS A 144 -20.97 -33.36 17.10
CA HIS A 144 -21.48 -34.65 16.58
C HIS A 144 -20.33 -35.58 16.21
N GLN A 145 -20.08 -36.56 17.10
CA GLN A 145 -19.82 -37.99 16.83
C GLN A 145 -18.78 -38.57 17.80
N ARG A 146 -19.25 -39.31 18.80
CA ARG A 146 -19.03 -40.77 18.95
C ARG A 146 -19.54 -41.23 20.32
N HIS A 147 -20.78 -41.68 20.35
CA HIS A 147 -21.17 -42.80 21.20
C HIS A 147 -21.15 -44.06 20.34
N GLN A 148 -20.32 -45.03 20.70
CA GLN A 148 -20.67 -46.45 20.61
C GLN A 148 -19.87 -47.25 21.66
N PRO A 149 -20.49 -48.24 22.32
CA PRO A 149 -19.89 -48.99 23.42
C PRO A 149 -19.12 -50.23 22.92
N ARG A 150 -18.10 -50.67 23.65
CA ARG A 150 -17.53 -52.02 23.52
C ARG A 150 -17.99 -52.86 24.70
N GLY A 151 -18.83 -53.85 24.40
CA GLY A 151 -18.98 -55.06 25.21
C GLY A 151 -18.35 -56.22 24.44
N GLN A 152 -17.41 -56.89 25.09
CA GLN A 152 -17.19 -58.34 25.16
C GLN A 152 -16.02 -58.59 26.11
#